data_AF-A0A9R1P6J1-F1
#
_entry.id   AF-A0A9R1P6J1-F1
#
_cell.length_a   1.000
_cell.length_b   1.000
_cell.length_c   1.000
_cell.angle_alpha   90.00
_cell.angle_beta   90.00
_cell.angle_gamma   90.00
#
_symmetry.space_group_name_H-M   'P 1'
#
loop_
_entity.id
_entity.type
_entity.pdbx_description
1 polymer ?
#
loop_
_entity_poly.entity_id
_entity_poly.type
_entity_poly.pdbx_seq_one_letter_code
_entity_poly.pdbx_strand_id
1 'polypeptide(L)'
;MAATTVAGLATVAQLALYVHGLVTKITSAAETARQNKLECQNLARRVSVIGDLLVQLQDPGVAQPLAGLGDTLQEAHDLVVACQKWSARRKFLYADDQAERFREVNRRIDSHLILTPLLSHISIARRLDQIIPPNPTSVLLPVAPTMVAASAMATGSGSRSLQLQEPAMVQYVSSTYVPVEFASSEIVFLTGNFGHVLSEDGSATVYKGRLHDGLEVAVKSLKNHGPQRHEQEGAFVAELETLCHLRHDHVVPLVGWCAEDDDRMFVYQYQHTSNGTLRDHLMQGGSGGSASPVTSSWKARVQALLGASMAVDHLHRAAGPRIIHRNVSSSSILLDESWAARVSGFGAAVLQEPTTGGQLVGEVAGLFGYIDPEYRRTRLVSTASDVYSFGVVMLEVLTGRPPSWEEGKDPQTLAGFAAPIIEGGDLGSVLDCRPSPVQMEALNLVAYTAARCLWPQPQDRPAMSNVVTNLEAALGLIDSSEPKRH
;
A
#
# COMPACT_ATOMS: atom_id res chain seq x y z
N MET A 1 10.35 -3.27 36.36
CA MET A 1 9.64 -3.42 35.07
C MET A 1 8.57 -4.53 35.05
N ALA A 2 8.45 -5.42 36.06
CA ALA A 2 7.40 -6.45 36.07
C ALA A 2 6.02 -5.97 36.59
N ALA A 3 5.96 -4.86 37.34
CA ALA A 3 4.70 -4.37 37.92
C ALA A 3 3.81 -3.63 36.91
N THR A 4 4.39 -3.01 35.88
CA THR A 4 3.68 -2.22 34.87
C THR A 4 2.99 -3.09 33.81
N THR A 5 3.58 -4.22 33.45
CA THR A 5 2.99 -5.19 32.51
C THR A 5 1.80 -5.94 33.11
N VAL A 6 1.85 -6.30 34.39
CA VAL A 6 0.74 -6.96 35.10
C VAL A 6 -0.46 -6.02 35.27
N ALA A 7 -0.21 -4.72 35.52
CA ALA A 7 -1.28 -3.73 35.61
C ALA A 7 -2.02 -3.52 34.28
N GLY A 8 -1.30 -3.50 33.15
CA GLY A 8 -1.89 -3.39 31.80
C GLY A 8 -2.67 -4.63 31.36
N LEU A 9 -2.23 -5.83 31.74
CA LEU A 9 -2.96 -7.08 31.49
C LEU A 9 -4.25 -7.16 32.32
N ALA A 10 -4.21 -6.67 33.57
CA ALA A 10 -5.37 -6.63 34.44
C ALA A 10 -6.48 -5.69 33.92
N THR A 11 -6.14 -4.55 33.33
CA THR A 11 -7.12 -3.63 32.72
C THR A 11 -7.73 -4.18 31.43
N VAL A 12 -6.96 -4.88 30.59
CA VAL A 12 -7.50 -5.52 29.37
C VAL A 12 -8.45 -6.67 29.70
N ALA A 13 -8.11 -7.51 30.67
CA ALA A 13 -9.00 -8.58 31.12
C ALA A 13 -10.31 -8.03 31.72
N GLN A 14 -10.24 -6.92 32.47
CA GLN A 14 -11.42 -6.24 33.00
C GLN A 14 -12.27 -5.63 31.88
N LEU A 15 -11.65 -5.00 30.87
CA LEU A 15 -12.34 -4.46 29.71
C LEU A 15 -13.03 -5.57 28.89
N ALA A 16 -12.34 -6.70 28.67
CA ALA A 16 -12.88 -7.85 27.95
C ALA A 16 -14.10 -8.44 28.68
N LEU A 17 -14.03 -8.60 30.00
CA LEU A 17 -15.16 -9.04 30.83
C LEU A 17 -16.33 -8.06 30.78
N TYR A 18 -16.05 -6.76 30.84
CA TYR A 18 -17.07 -5.71 30.75
C TYR A 18 -17.77 -5.71 29.38
N VAL A 19 -17.01 -5.77 28.29
CA VAL A 19 -17.53 -5.83 26.92
C VAL A 19 -18.33 -7.11 26.69
N HIS A 20 -17.83 -8.27 27.14
CA HIS A 20 -18.55 -9.54 27.07
C HIS A 20 -19.90 -9.48 27.83
N GLY A 21 -19.92 -8.82 28.99
CA GLY A 21 -21.14 -8.56 29.75
C GLY A 21 -22.14 -7.65 29.04
N LEU A 22 -21.69 -6.72 28.20
CA LEU A 22 -22.56 -5.87 27.38
C LEU A 22 -23.08 -6.61 26.15
N VAL A 23 -22.22 -7.35 25.45
CA VAL A 23 -22.58 -8.19 24.29
C VAL A 23 -23.71 -9.14 24.64
N THR A 24 -23.58 -9.87 25.76
CA THR A 24 -24.61 -10.81 26.23
C THR A 24 -25.95 -10.14 26.53
N LYS A 25 -25.92 -8.95 27.15
CA LYS A 25 -27.14 -8.15 27.39
C LYS A 25 -27.80 -7.69 26.09
N ILE A 26 -27.03 -7.23 25.11
CA ILE A 26 -27.53 -6.79 23.80
C ILE A 26 -28.19 -7.97 23.07
N THR A 27 -27.52 -9.12 23.02
CA THR A 27 -28.04 -10.31 22.32
C THR A 27 -29.35 -10.80 22.96
N SER A 28 -29.41 -10.92 24.29
CA SER A 28 -30.65 -11.27 25.00
C SER A 28 -31.75 -10.22 24.80
N ALA A 29 -31.37 -8.93 24.76
CA ALA A 29 -32.33 -7.87 24.54
C ALA A 29 -32.93 -7.89 23.12
N ALA A 30 -32.12 -8.25 22.12
CA ALA A 30 -32.53 -8.34 20.71
C ALA A 30 -33.51 -9.50 20.46
N GLU A 31 -33.38 -10.61 21.19
CA GLU A 31 -34.30 -11.76 21.10
C GLU A 31 -35.73 -11.41 21.52
N THR A 32 -35.86 -10.46 22.46
CA THR A 32 -37.14 -10.03 23.03
C THR A 32 -37.66 -8.73 22.39
N ALA A 33 -36.97 -8.22 21.37
CA ALA A 33 -37.36 -7.00 20.64
C ALA A 33 -38.69 -7.20 19.89
N ARG A 34 -39.61 -6.23 20.04
CA ARG A 34 -40.95 -6.27 19.43
C ARG A 34 -41.05 -5.45 18.14
N GLN A 35 -40.06 -4.61 17.85
CA GLN A 35 -39.95 -3.75 16.65
C GLN A 35 -38.49 -3.72 16.16
N ASN A 36 -38.25 -3.33 14.90
CA ASN A 36 -36.93 -3.30 14.27
C ASN A 36 -36.14 -4.59 14.49
N LYS A 37 -36.85 -5.72 14.36
CA LYS A 37 -36.34 -7.04 14.76
C LYS A 37 -35.12 -7.43 13.93
N LEU A 38 -35.12 -7.09 12.65
CA LEU A 38 -34.02 -7.38 11.74
C LEU A 38 -32.78 -6.56 12.11
N GLU A 39 -32.95 -5.27 12.42
CA GLU A 39 -31.89 -4.36 12.83
C GLU A 39 -31.31 -4.75 14.20
N CYS A 40 -32.15 -5.12 15.16
CA CYS A 40 -31.73 -5.64 16.46
C CYS A 40 -30.95 -6.95 16.34
N GLN A 41 -31.42 -7.87 15.47
CA GLN A 41 -30.75 -9.15 15.23
C GLN A 41 -29.42 -8.97 14.50
N ASN A 42 -29.35 -8.08 13.51
CA ASN A 42 -28.12 -7.76 12.80
C ASN A 42 -27.09 -7.10 13.74
N LEU A 43 -27.53 -6.15 14.55
CA LEU A 43 -26.69 -5.51 15.57
C LEU A 43 -26.14 -6.53 16.58
N ALA A 44 -27.01 -7.41 17.11
CA ALA A 44 -26.60 -8.47 18.02
C ALA A 44 -25.56 -9.42 17.38
N ARG A 45 -25.77 -9.83 16.12
CA ARG A 45 -24.83 -10.68 15.39
C ARG A 45 -23.45 -10.01 15.23
N ARG A 46 -23.40 -8.71 14.94
CA ARG A 46 -22.14 -7.95 14.76
C ARG A 46 -21.41 -7.76 16.08
N VAL A 47 -22.13 -7.42 17.14
CA VAL A 47 -21.57 -7.25 18.49
C VAL A 47 -21.08 -8.58 19.06
N SER A 48 -21.71 -9.71 18.72
CA SER A 48 -21.20 -11.04 19.09
C SER A 48 -19.81 -11.33 18.50
N VAL A 49 -19.54 -10.89 17.27
CA VAL A 49 -18.20 -11.02 16.66
C VAL A 49 -17.15 -10.26 17.47
N ILE A 50 -17.48 -9.07 17.99
CA ILE A 50 -16.60 -8.29 18.89
C ILE A 50 -16.31 -9.08 20.17
N GLY A 51 -17.35 -9.67 20.78
CA GLY A 51 -17.21 -10.46 22.00
C GLY A 51 -16.28 -11.66 21.82
N ASP A 52 -16.39 -12.37 20.70
CA ASP A 52 -15.57 -13.55 20.39
C ASP A 52 -14.10 -13.18 20.08
N LEU A 53 -13.88 -12.06 19.39
CA LEU A 53 -12.53 -11.56 19.06
C LEU A 53 -11.77 -11.03 20.28
N LEU A 54 -12.46 -10.36 21.22
CA LEU A 54 -11.82 -9.80 22.42
C LEU A 54 -11.38 -10.87 23.42
N VAL A 55 -12.07 -12.02 23.48
CA VAL A 55 -11.63 -13.15 24.30
C VAL A 55 -10.28 -13.72 23.83
N GLN A 56 -9.91 -13.49 22.57
CA GLN A 56 -8.64 -13.93 21.98
C GLN A 56 -7.50 -12.91 22.14
N LEU A 57 -7.79 -11.67 22.56
CA LEU A 57 -6.83 -10.58 22.66
C LEU A 57 -6.40 -10.36 24.12
N GLN A 58 -5.15 -10.69 24.46
CA GLN A 58 -4.55 -10.51 25.79
C GLN A 58 -3.47 -9.41 25.84
N ASP A 59 -3.42 -8.50 24.85
CA ASP A 59 -2.34 -7.51 24.75
C ASP A 59 -2.71 -6.15 25.37
N PRO A 60 -1.93 -5.61 26.33
CA PRO A 60 -2.13 -4.28 26.94
C PRO A 60 -2.16 -3.12 25.93
N GLY A 61 -1.57 -3.25 24.73
CA GLY A 61 -1.59 -2.23 23.68
C GLY A 61 -2.97 -2.02 23.01
N VAL A 62 -3.92 -2.93 23.24
CA VAL A 62 -5.27 -2.89 22.65
C VAL A 62 -6.23 -2.03 23.51
N ALA A 63 -5.82 -1.61 24.70
CA ALA A 63 -6.67 -0.83 25.61
C ALA A 63 -7.04 0.57 25.08
N GLN A 64 -6.13 1.22 24.34
CA GLN A 64 -6.33 2.58 23.83
C GLN A 64 -7.22 2.64 22.57
N PRO A 65 -7.09 1.74 21.58
CA PRO A 65 -7.99 1.70 20.42
C PRO A 65 -9.40 1.18 20.73
N LEU A 66 -9.57 0.45 21.83
CA LEU A 66 -10.87 0.04 22.35
C LEU A 66 -11.49 1.06 23.32
N ALA A 67 -10.83 2.19 23.54
CA ALA A 67 -11.42 3.29 24.29
C ALA A 67 -12.67 3.79 23.56
N GLY A 68 -13.80 3.89 24.27
CA GLY A 68 -15.08 4.25 23.68
C GLY A 68 -15.90 3.09 23.10
N LEU A 69 -15.34 1.87 22.97
CA LEU A 69 -16.12 0.68 22.60
C LEU A 69 -17.18 0.37 23.66
N GLY A 70 -16.83 0.50 24.93
CA GLY A 70 -17.75 0.31 26.06
C GLY A 70 -18.96 1.26 25.98
N ASP A 71 -18.72 2.53 25.67
CA ASP A 71 -19.78 3.54 25.54
C ASP A 71 -20.66 3.28 24.32
N THR A 72 -20.04 2.87 23.20
CA THR A 72 -20.75 2.49 21.97
C THR A 72 -21.66 1.27 22.21
N LEU A 73 -21.18 0.27 22.93
CA LEU A 73 -21.96 -0.92 23.29
C LEU A 73 -23.07 -0.61 24.30
N GLN A 74 -22.83 0.32 25.23
CA GLN A 74 -23.87 0.76 26.16
C GLN A 74 -24.99 1.49 25.41
N GLU A 75 -24.65 2.34 24.43
CA GLU A 75 -25.62 3.00 23.56
C GLU A 75 -26.39 2.00 22.68
N ALA A 76 -25.70 0.98 22.15
CA ALA A 76 -26.31 -0.13 21.42
C ALA A 76 -27.33 -0.90 22.28
N HIS A 77 -26.97 -1.19 23.54
CA HIS A 77 -27.87 -1.83 24.49
C HIS A 77 -29.13 -1.00 24.73
N ASP A 78 -28.99 0.30 24.97
CA ASP A 78 -30.11 1.18 25.28
C ASP A 78 -31.06 1.33 24.07
N LEU A 79 -30.52 1.33 22.85
CA LEU A 79 -31.31 1.28 21.60
C LEU A 79 -32.11 -0.02 21.46
N VAL A 80 -31.50 -1.17 21.75
CA VAL A 80 -32.19 -2.47 21.66
C VAL A 80 -33.24 -2.62 22.75
N VAL A 81 -32.98 -2.12 23.96
CA VAL A 81 -33.97 -2.09 25.06
C VAL A 81 -35.14 -1.16 24.72
N ALA A 82 -34.90 -0.03 24.05
CA ALA A 82 -35.98 0.82 23.55
C ALA A 82 -36.91 0.07 22.58
N CYS A 83 -36.40 -0.89 21.81
CA CYS A 83 -37.20 -1.75 20.93
C CYS A 83 -38.06 -2.81 21.67
N GLN A 84 -37.88 -2.98 22.99
CA GLN A 84 -38.69 -3.90 23.81
C GLN A 84 -39.93 -3.21 24.41
N LYS A 85 -39.86 -1.90 24.69
CA LYS A 85 -40.89 -1.16 25.43
C LYS A 85 -41.48 -0.05 24.58
N TRP A 86 -42.63 -0.25 23.92
CA TRP A 86 -43.32 0.90 23.33
C TRP A 86 -44.82 0.75 22.97
N SER A 87 -45.61 1.81 23.21
CA SER A 87 -47.06 1.93 22.94
C SER A 87 -47.38 2.70 21.64
N ALA A 88 -48.58 2.45 21.08
CA ALA A 88 -48.98 2.83 19.72
C ALA A 88 -48.92 4.33 19.36
N ARG A 89 -48.89 5.26 20.33
CA ARG A 89 -48.92 6.73 20.07
C ARG A 89 -47.61 7.32 19.56
N ARG A 90 -46.49 6.63 19.70
CA ARG A 90 -45.15 7.16 19.35
C ARG A 90 -44.60 6.55 18.03
N LYS A 91 -45.44 5.81 17.29
CA LYS A 91 -45.12 5.11 16.03
C LYS A 91 -44.82 6.03 14.85
N PHE A 92 -45.18 7.32 14.94
CA PHE A 92 -45.17 8.24 13.80
C PHE A 92 -44.20 9.43 13.95
N LEU A 93 -43.64 9.67 15.15
CA LEU A 93 -42.82 10.86 15.44
C LEU A 93 -41.32 10.59 15.61
N TYR A 94 -40.91 9.33 15.83
CA TYR A 94 -39.54 8.97 16.23
C TYR A 94 -38.92 7.81 15.42
N ALA A 95 -39.57 7.34 14.35
CA ALA A 95 -39.09 6.18 13.59
C ALA A 95 -37.81 6.49 12.78
N ASP A 96 -37.74 7.67 12.16
CA ASP A 96 -36.57 8.11 11.39
C ASP A 96 -35.35 8.39 12.29
N ASP A 97 -35.58 9.06 13.43
CA ASP A 97 -34.58 9.31 14.46
C ASP A 97 -34.00 8.00 15.02
N GLN A 98 -34.84 6.98 15.24
CA GLN A 98 -34.34 5.68 15.71
C GLN A 98 -33.52 4.95 14.64
N ALA A 99 -33.94 4.98 13.38
CA ALA A 99 -33.22 4.34 12.28
C ALA A 99 -31.85 5.01 12.03
N GLU A 100 -31.76 6.33 12.22
CA GLU A 100 -30.51 7.09 12.14
C GLU A 100 -29.57 6.75 13.29
N ARG A 101 -30.09 6.62 14.52
CA ARG A 101 -29.30 6.15 15.67
C ARG A 101 -28.81 4.71 15.52
N PHE A 102 -29.63 3.82 14.96
CA PHE A 102 -29.17 2.47 14.60
C PHE A 102 -28.06 2.51 13.54
N ARG A 103 -28.15 3.40 12.55
CA ARG A 103 -27.08 3.59 11.54
C ARG A 103 -25.79 4.08 12.18
N GLU A 104 -25.86 5.07 13.06
CA GLU A 104 -24.67 5.66 13.69
C GLU A 104 -23.96 4.70 14.66
N VAL A 105 -24.72 3.98 15.49
CA VAL A 105 -24.15 2.96 16.38
C VAL A 105 -23.52 1.81 15.58
N ASN A 106 -24.17 1.38 14.50
CA ASN A 106 -23.61 0.37 13.60
C ASN A 106 -22.31 0.86 12.92
N ARG A 107 -22.25 2.13 12.51
CA ARG A 107 -21.04 2.74 11.92
C ARG A 107 -19.86 2.73 12.90
N ARG A 108 -20.10 3.07 14.16
CA ARG A 108 -19.08 3.05 15.22
C ARG A 108 -18.63 1.63 15.56
N ILE A 109 -19.56 0.68 15.61
CA ILE A 109 -19.28 -0.75 15.77
C ILE A 109 -18.41 -1.29 14.62
N ASP A 110 -18.69 -0.86 13.38
CA ASP A 110 -17.88 -1.23 12.21
C ASP A 110 -16.47 -0.67 12.27
N SER A 111 -16.32 0.59 12.66
CA SER A 111 -15.01 1.20 12.87
C SER A 111 -14.17 0.39 13.87
N HIS A 112 -14.77 -0.03 14.99
CA HIS A 112 -14.08 -0.90 15.96
C HIS A 112 -13.81 -2.31 15.41
N LEU A 113 -14.72 -2.90 14.63
CA LEU A 113 -14.55 -4.21 14.01
C LEU A 113 -13.47 -4.24 12.93
N ILE A 114 -13.27 -3.14 12.20
CA ILE A 114 -12.21 -2.98 11.19
C ILE A 114 -10.84 -2.83 11.87
N LEU A 115 -10.79 -2.16 13.04
CA LEU A 115 -9.57 -2.03 13.83
C LEU A 115 -9.16 -3.30 14.59
N THR A 116 -10.08 -4.23 14.85
CA THR A 116 -9.83 -5.41 15.70
C THR A 116 -8.88 -6.45 15.06
N PRO A 117 -8.99 -6.79 13.76
CA PRO A 117 -7.97 -7.56 13.04
C PRO A 117 -6.61 -6.84 12.97
N LEU A 118 -6.61 -5.52 12.79
CA LEU A 118 -5.37 -4.73 12.74
C LEU A 118 -4.61 -4.80 14.07
N LEU A 119 -5.31 -4.79 15.21
CA LEU A 119 -4.70 -4.88 16.54
C LEU A 119 -4.29 -6.30 16.93
N SER A 120 -5.02 -7.32 16.47
CA SER A 120 -4.63 -8.72 16.66
C SER A 120 -3.36 -9.04 15.87
N HIS A 121 -3.22 -8.53 14.65
CA HIS A 121 -2.07 -8.77 13.79
C HIS A 121 -0.81 -7.99 14.22
N ILE A 122 -0.93 -6.74 14.66
CA ILE A 122 0.21 -5.98 15.24
C ILE A 122 0.73 -6.67 16.52
N SER A 123 -0.16 -7.25 17.33
CA SER A 123 0.21 -8.05 18.51
C SER A 123 0.87 -9.39 18.14
N ILE A 124 0.39 -10.06 17.08
CA ILE A 124 1.02 -11.28 16.53
C ILE A 124 2.41 -10.96 15.96
N ALA A 125 2.59 -9.84 15.25
CA ALA A 125 3.89 -9.41 14.74
C ALA A 125 4.89 -9.14 15.89
N ARG A 126 4.46 -8.44 16.96
CA ARG A 126 5.27 -8.26 18.18
C ARG A 126 5.61 -9.56 18.89
N ARG A 127 4.76 -10.58 18.80
CA ARG A 127 5.01 -11.93 19.33
C ARG A 127 5.95 -12.73 18.43
N LEU A 128 5.87 -12.58 17.11
CA LEU A 128 6.78 -13.22 16.16
C LEU A 128 8.20 -12.66 16.29
N ASP A 129 8.38 -11.36 16.52
CA ASP A 129 9.67 -10.75 16.86
C ASP A 129 10.28 -11.26 18.19
N GLN A 130 9.46 -11.81 19.09
CA GLN A 130 9.90 -12.44 20.34
C GLN A 130 10.20 -13.93 20.19
N ILE A 131 9.68 -14.57 19.13
CA ILE A 131 9.82 -16.01 18.87
C ILE A 131 10.96 -16.27 17.86
N ILE A 132 11.21 -15.34 16.94
CA ILE A 132 12.36 -15.37 16.03
C ILE A 132 13.55 -14.74 16.76
N PRO A 133 14.61 -15.48 17.10
CA PRO A 133 15.78 -14.86 17.74
C PRO A 133 16.39 -13.82 16.78
N PRO A 134 16.93 -12.70 17.30
CA PRO A 134 17.66 -11.76 16.48
C PRO A 134 18.82 -12.51 15.82
N ASN A 135 18.87 -12.49 14.48
CA ASN A 135 20.01 -13.03 13.76
C ASN A 135 21.28 -12.28 14.24
N PRO A 136 22.35 -12.97 14.66
CA PRO A 136 23.41 -12.36 15.46
C PRO A 136 24.40 -11.61 14.57
N THR A 137 24.21 -10.29 14.42
CA THR A 137 25.30 -9.40 14.01
C THR A 137 25.24 -8.05 14.74
N SER A 138 25.13 -8.10 16.06
CA SER A 138 25.36 -6.95 16.94
C SER A 138 25.99 -7.42 18.25
N VAL A 139 27.22 -7.94 18.17
CA VAL A 139 28.13 -7.93 19.30
C VAL A 139 29.08 -6.77 19.12
N LEU A 140 29.03 -5.78 20.02
CA LEU A 140 30.23 -5.02 20.38
C LEU A 140 30.29 -4.87 21.90
N LEU A 141 31.28 -5.57 22.46
CA LEU A 141 31.85 -5.40 23.80
C LEU A 141 32.59 -4.05 23.93
N PRO A 142 32.90 -3.59 25.16
CA PRO A 142 33.41 -2.24 25.41
C PRO A 142 34.93 -2.15 25.21
N VAL A 143 35.41 -1.06 24.61
CA VAL A 143 36.84 -0.68 24.67
C VAL A 143 36.97 0.84 24.83
N ALA A 144 37.69 1.25 25.88
CA ALA A 144 38.11 2.63 26.14
C ALA A 144 39.26 3.05 25.20
N PRO A 145 39.44 4.35 24.89
CA PRO A 145 40.54 4.78 24.04
C PRO A 145 41.85 4.95 24.81
N THR A 146 42.88 4.26 24.34
CA THR A 146 44.28 4.51 24.68
C THR A 146 44.78 5.70 23.86
N MET A 147 45.17 6.80 24.51
CA MET A 147 45.93 7.90 23.88
C MET A 147 47.39 7.81 24.31
N VAL A 148 48.26 7.49 23.34
CA VAL A 148 49.69 7.77 23.40
C VAL A 148 49.89 9.21 22.93
N ALA A 149 50.36 10.09 23.81
CA ALA A 149 50.84 11.43 23.44
C ALA A 149 52.37 11.40 23.33
N ALA A 150 52.88 11.68 22.13
CA ALA A 150 54.27 12.05 21.91
C ALA A 150 54.39 13.59 21.96
N SER A 151 55.36 14.09 22.72
CA SER A 151 55.71 15.51 22.86
C SER A 151 56.25 16.13 21.56
N ALA A 152 55.90 17.40 21.33
CA ALA A 152 56.86 18.40 20.84
C ALA A 152 56.36 19.82 21.14
N MET A 153 57.20 20.58 21.84
CA MET A 153 57.13 22.01 22.07
C MET A 153 57.86 22.75 20.92
N ALA A 154 57.29 23.82 20.38
CA ALA A 154 58.03 25.02 19.93
C ALA A 154 57.10 26.12 19.37
N THR A 155 56.98 27.19 20.16
CA THR A 155 57.08 28.62 19.82
C THR A 155 56.97 29.09 18.35
N GLY A 156 56.05 30.02 18.08
CA GLY A 156 56.10 30.87 16.87
C GLY A 156 54.84 31.71 16.63
N SER A 157 54.96 33.02 16.80
CA SER A 157 53.95 34.07 16.59
C SER A 157 53.36 34.08 15.17
N GLY A 158 52.03 34.19 15.05
CA GLY A 158 51.36 34.50 13.78
C GLY A 158 49.83 34.41 13.85
N SER A 159 49.16 35.54 13.73
CA SER A 159 47.70 35.71 13.73
C SER A 159 46.98 34.82 12.71
N ARG A 160 46.10 33.91 13.16
CA ARG A 160 45.05 33.31 12.34
C ARG A 160 43.78 33.10 13.17
N SER A 161 42.68 33.55 12.61
CA SER A 161 41.30 33.37 13.06
C SER A 161 41.00 31.93 13.47
N LEU A 162 40.49 31.73 14.68
CA LEU A 162 39.91 30.46 15.12
C LEU A 162 38.54 30.29 14.44
N GLN A 163 38.52 29.64 13.28
CA GLN A 163 37.32 28.97 12.78
C GLN A 163 37.08 27.76 13.67
N LEU A 164 35.95 27.74 14.38
CA LEU A 164 35.38 26.53 14.95
C LEU A 164 35.03 25.61 13.77
N GLN A 165 35.88 24.60 13.55
CA GLN A 165 35.65 23.58 12.55
C GLN A 165 34.63 22.60 13.14
N GLU A 166 33.41 22.61 12.61
CA GLU A 166 32.38 21.63 12.94
C GLU A 166 32.93 20.21 12.70
N PRO A 167 32.74 19.28 13.64
CA PRO A 167 33.14 17.90 13.41
C PRO A 167 32.28 17.31 12.29
N ALA A 168 32.95 16.60 11.38
CA ALA A 168 32.35 15.97 10.20
C ALA A 168 31.08 15.19 10.57
N MET A 169 29.95 15.56 9.95
CA MET A 169 28.72 14.78 9.97
C MET A 169 29.00 13.40 9.37
N VAL A 170 29.07 12.40 10.24
CA VAL A 170 28.91 11.01 9.85
C VAL A 170 27.47 10.88 9.33
N GLN A 171 27.31 10.63 8.02
CA GLN A 171 26.03 10.30 7.41
C GLN A 171 25.47 9.03 8.07
N TYR A 172 24.52 9.22 8.97
CA TYR A 172 23.65 8.16 9.46
C TYR A 172 22.44 8.07 8.51
N VAL A 173 22.52 7.21 7.49
CA VAL A 173 21.34 6.75 6.77
C VAL A 173 20.77 5.57 7.56
N SER A 174 19.94 5.84 8.56
CA SER A 174 19.24 4.81 9.32
C SER A 174 17.94 4.44 8.60
N SER A 175 17.99 3.36 7.83
CA SER A 175 16.89 2.81 7.01
C SER A 175 15.79 2.07 7.83
N THR A 176 15.37 2.61 8.97
CA THR A 176 14.33 1.96 9.79
C THR A 176 13.34 2.98 10.34
N TYR A 177 12.62 3.64 9.44
CA TYR A 177 11.31 4.18 9.82
C TYR A 177 10.37 2.99 9.98
N VAL A 178 9.84 2.81 11.19
CA VAL A 178 8.63 2.03 11.42
C VAL A 178 7.48 2.96 11.07
N PRO A 179 6.53 2.56 10.20
CA PRO A 179 5.39 3.41 9.89
C PRO A 179 4.65 3.83 11.17
N VAL A 180 4.29 5.10 11.28
CA VAL A 180 3.57 5.65 12.46
C VAL A 180 2.21 6.22 12.07
N GLU A 181 1.30 6.24 13.03
CA GLU A 181 0.03 6.93 12.88
C GLU A 181 0.20 8.42 13.20
N PHE A 182 -0.35 9.28 12.33
CA PHE A 182 -0.39 10.73 12.47
C PHE A 182 -1.82 11.18 12.76
N ALA A 183 -1.96 12.19 13.61
CA ALA A 183 -3.23 12.91 13.76
C ALA A 183 -3.50 13.79 12.52
N SER A 184 -4.78 14.03 12.20
CA SER A 184 -5.18 14.90 11.08
C SER A 184 -4.59 16.30 11.24
N SER A 185 -4.54 16.82 12.48
CA SER A 185 -3.89 18.11 12.78
C SER A 185 -2.38 18.16 12.46
N GLU A 186 -1.67 17.05 12.62
CA GLU A 186 -0.25 16.95 12.26
C GLU A 186 -0.08 16.93 10.74
N ILE A 187 -0.97 16.24 10.01
CA ILE A 187 -0.99 16.24 8.55
C ILE A 187 -1.27 17.65 8.01
N VAL A 188 -2.25 18.35 8.57
CA VAL A 188 -2.55 19.75 8.22
C VAL A 188 -1.31 20.62 8.43
N PHE A 189 -0.60 20.46 9.55
CA PHE A 189 0.60 21.24 9.84
C PHE A 189 1.73 20.94 8.84
N LEU A 190 2.08 19.67 8.63
CA LEU A 190 3.22 19.29 7.79
C LEU A 190 3.00 19.55 6.30
N THR A 191 1.75 19.62 5.85
CA THR A 191 1.38 19.99 4.47
C THR A 191 1.19 21.50 4.26
N GLY A 192 1.32 22.31 5.32
CA GLY A 192 1.03 23.74 5.26
C GLY A 192 -0.43 24.02 4.89
N ASN A 193 -1.36 23.34 5.56
CA ASN A 193 -2.80 23.36 5.29
C ASN A 193 -3.13 22.92 3.86
N PHE A 194 -2.56 21.79 3.43
CA PHE A 194 -2.74 21.22 2.09
C PHE A 194 -2.36 22.17 0.94
N GLY A 195 -1.42 23.08 1.18
CA GLY A 195 -1.14 24.21 0.28
C GLY A 195 -0.39 23.88 -1.02
N HIS A 196 0.23 22.70 -1.11
CA HIS A 196 1.01 22.31 -2.29
C HIS A 196 0.58 20.93 -2.82
N VAL A 197 -0.27 20.94 -3.86
CA VAL A 197 -0.73 19.75 -4.57
C VAL A 197 0.35 19.28 -5.54
N LEU A 198 0.75 18.01 -5.42
CA LEU A 198 1.67 17.32 -6.32
C LEU A 198 0.91 16.66 -7.48
N SER A 199 -0.21 16.01 -7.17
CA SER A 199 -1.08 15.38 -8.16
C SER A 199 -2.51 15.24 -7.64
N GLU A 200 -3.46 15.12 -8.54
CA GLU A 200 -4.86 14.87 -8.22
C GLU A 200 -5.48 13.95 -9.28
N ASP A 201 -6.15 12.90 -8.82
CA ASP A 201 -6.93 12.00 -9.67
C ASP A 201 -8.33 11.74 -9.08
N GLY A 202 -9.11 10.85 -9.71
CA GLY A 202 -10.47 10.54 -9.25
C GLY A 202 -10.54 9.84 -7.89
N SER A 203 -9.43 9.26 -7.42
CA SER A 203 -9.34 8.45 -6.21
C SER A 203 -8.63 9.14 -5.05
N ALA A 204 -7.69 10.04 -5.34
CA ALA A 204 -6.85 10.67 -4.33
C ALA A 204 -6.30 12.04 -4.77
N THR A 205 -5.88 12.83 -3.79
CA THR A 205 -5.06 14.02 -3.98
C THR A 205 -3.75 13.84 -3.22
N VAL A 206 -2.62 14.11 -3.86
CA VAL A 206 -1.29 13.99 -3.26
C VAL A 206 -0.73 15.38 -2.99
N TYR A 207 -0.28 15.61 -1.76
CA TYR A 207 0.28 16.89 -1.30
C TYR A 207 1.75 16.73 -0.93
N LYS A 208 2.55 17.79 -1.12
CA LYS A 208 3.89 17.85 -0.56
C LYS A 208 3.82 18.29 0.89
N GLY A 209 4.57 17.65 1.77
CA GLY A 209 4.74 18.05 3.15
C GLY A 209 6.19 17.95 3.62
N ARG A 210 6.43 18.39 4.85
CA ARG A 210 7.74 18.29 5.53
C ARG A 210 7.55 17.97 7.01
N LEU A 211 8.17 16.89 7.47
CA LEU A 211 8.21 16.51 8.89
C LEU A 211 9.13 17.44 9.70
N HIS A 212 9.02 17.39 11.03
CA HIS A 212 9.79 18.21 11.96
C HIS A 212 11.31 17.96 11.90
N ASP A 213 11.72 16.75 11.51
CA ASP A 213 13.12 16.36 11.29
C ASP A 213 13.67 16.84 9.94
N GLY A 214 12.84 17.51 9.13
CA GLY A 214 13.18 18.05 7.83
C GLY A 214 12.88 17.13 6.65
N LEU A 215 12.48 15.87 6.90
CA LEU A 215 12.16 14.90 5.86
C LEU A 215 11.00 15.38 4.99
N GLU A 216 11.19 15.43 3.67
CA GLU A 216 10.13 15.74 2.72
C GLU A 216 9.25 14.52 2.49
N VAL A 217 7.93 14.72 2.53
CA VAL A 217 6.94 13.65 2.41
C VAL A 217 5.90 13.96 1.34
N ALA A 218 5.33 12.91 0.77
CA ALA A 218 4.15 12.95 -0.10
C ALA A 218 2.96 12.40 0.68
N VAL A 219 1.94 13.23 0.89
CA VAL A 219 0.71 12.86 1.60
C VAL A 219 -0.37 12.55 0.58
N LYS A 220 -0.69 11.26 0.39
CA LYS A 220 -1.80 10.82 -0.46
C LYS A 220 -3.08 10.77 0.37
N SER A 221 -3.97 11.74 0.16
CA SER A 221 -5.30 11.77 0.75
C SER A 221 -6.30 11.08 -0.15
N LEU A 222 -6.96 10.03 0.34
CA LEU A 222 -8.02 9.35 -0.41
C LEU A 222 -9.30 10.18 -0.39
N LYS A 223 -10.01 10.23 -1.51
CA LYS A 223 -11.27 10.97 -1.65
C LYS A 223 -12.42 10.19 -1.01
N ASN A 224 -12.61 10.34 0.30
CA ASN A 224 -13.50 9.48 1.10
C ASN A 224 -14.97 9.96 1.17
N HIS A 225 -15.54 10.39 0.04
CA HIS A 225 -16.88 10.99 0.00
C HIS A 225 -17.86 10.18 -0.87
N GLY A 226 -19.08 9.98 -0.38
CA GLY A 226 -20.19 9.40 -1.13
C GLY A 226 -20.37 7.89 -0.98
N PRO A 227 -21.13 7.24 -1.89
CA PRO A 227 -21.55 5.84 -1.76
C PRO A 227 -20.40 4.81 -1.84
N GLN A 228 -19.22 5.22 -2.31
CA GLN A 228 -18.03 4.35 -2.48
C GLN A 228 -17.16 4.23 -1.22
N ARG A 229 -17.54 4.88 -0.11
CA ARG A 229 -16.78 4.91 1.15
C ARG A 229 -16.38 3.52 1.66
N HIS A 230 -17.24 2.51 1.56
CA HIS A 230 -16.93 1.16 2.02
C HIS A 230 -15.83 0.47 1.21
N GLU A 231 -15.82 0.68 -0.12
CA GLU A 231 -14.78 0.14 -1.01
C GLU A 231 -13.43 0.83 -0.74
N GLN A 232 -13.47 2.14 -0.49
CA GLN A 232 -12.29 2.95 -0.17
C GLN A 232 -11.69 2.61 1.18
N GLU A 233 -12.52 2.30 2.18
CA GLU A 233 -12.06 1.82 3.49
C GLU A 233 -11.34 0.47 3.36
N GLY A 234 -11.93 -0.46 2.61
CA GLY A 234 -11.28 -1.74 2.32
C GLY A 234 -9.94 -1.56 1.60
N ALA A 235 -9.87 -0.63 0.65
CA ALA A 235 -8.64 -0.32 -0.06
C ALA A 235 -7.58 0.32 0.84
N PHE A 236 -7.98 1.20 1.76
CA PHE A 236 -7.07 1.79 2.74
C PHE A 236 -6.46 0.71 3.64
N VAL A 237 -7.30 -0.18 4.19
CA VAL A 237 -6.85 -1.29 5.06
C VAL A 237 -5.92 -2.22 4.30
N ALA A 238 -6.27 -2.63 3.08
CA ALA A 238 -5.43 -3.52 2.27
C ALA A 238 -4.05 -2.94 1.97
N GLU A 239 -3.97 -1.65 1.61
CA GLU A 239 -2.71 -0.96 1.35
C GLU A 239 -1.86 -0.84 2.63
N LEU A 240 -2.48 -0.48 3.77
CA LEU A 240 -1.80 -0.39 5.06
C LEU A 240 -1.26 -1.75 5.53
N GLU A 241 -2.10 -2.79 5.52
CA GLU A 241 -1.71 -4.16 5.91
C GLU A 241 -0.55 -4.68 5.06
N THR A 242 -0.57 -4.38 3.76
CA THR A 242 0.49 -4.80 2.84
C THR A 242 1.79 -4.05 3.11
N LEU A 243 1.74 -2.71 3.14
CA LEU A 243 2.94 -1.87 3.22
C LEU A 243 3.62 -1.91 4.60
N CYS A 244 2.88 -2.17 5.68
CA CYS A 244 3.47 -2.33 7.02
C CYS A 244 4.48 -3.49 7.11
N HIS A 245 4.32 -4.53 6.27
CA HIS A 245 5.14 -5.74 6.30
C HIS A 245 6.06 -5.89 5.09
N LEU A 246 5.97 -4.96 4.14
CA LEU A 246 6.67 -5.03 2.85
C LEU A 246 7.80 -4.02 2.79
N ARG A 247 9.03 -4.52 2.66
CA ARG A 247 10.23 -3.69 2.46
C ARG A 247 11.02 -4.20 1.27
N HIS A 248 11.17 -3.36 0.27
CA HIS A 248 11.93 -3.66 -0.94
C HIS A 248 12.35 -2.35 -1.62
N ASP A 249 13.53 -2.31 -2.25
CA ASP A 249 14.08 -1.08 -2.85
C ASP A 249 13.18 -0.51 -3.96
N HIS A 250 12.49 -1.40 -4.67
CA HIS A 250 11.53 -1.06 -5.74
C HIS A 250 10.07 -1.01 -5.27
N VAL A 251 9.81 -0.88 -3.97
CA VAL A 251 8.48 -0.61 -3.41
C VAL A 251 8.51 0.75 -2.71
N VAL A 252 7.44 1.53 -2.82
CA VAL A 252 7.36 2.83 -2.14
C VAL A 252 7.35 2.63 -0.61
N PRO A 253 8.28 3.25 0.14
CA PRO A 253 8.32 3.07 1.58
C PRO A 253 7.27 3.96 2.27
N LEU A 254 6.43 3.32 3.08
CA LEU A 254 5.46 4.00 3.93
C LEU A 254 6.15 4.62 5.15
N VAL A 255 5.93 5.91 5.37
CA VAL A 255 6.39 6.65 6.56
C VAL A 255 5.32 6.61 7.65
N GLY A 256 4.05 6.63 7.25
CA GLY A 256 2.93 6.55 8.19
C GLY A 256 1.59 6.74 7.52
N TRP A 257 0.54 6.84 8.33
CA TRP A 257 -0.84 7.00 7.86
C TRP A 257 -1.64 7.91 8.80
N CYS A 258 -2.80 8.36 8.34
CA CYS A 258 -3.82 9.01 9.16
C CYS A 258 -5.16 8.31 8.92
N ALA A 259 -5.85 7.96 10.00
CA ALA A 259 -7.15 7.30 10.01
C ALA A 259 -8.09 7.96 11.03
N GLU A 260 -8.13 9.29 11.06
CA GLU A 260 -8.97 10.07 11.97
C GLU A 260 -10.30 10.44 11.28
N ASP A 261 -11.44 10.22 11.96
CA ASP A 261 -12.78 10.45 11.41
C ASP A 261 -12.99 9.82 10.01
N ASP A 262 -13.24 10.67 9.01
CA ASP A 262 -13.42 10.31 7.60
C ASP A 262 -12.11 10.46 6.79
N ASP A 263 -11.04 10.97 7.40
CA ASP A 263 -9.75 11.14 6.76
C ASP A 263 -9.04 9.79 6.60
N ARG A 264 -8.61 9.49 5.38
CA ARG A 264 -7.78 8.33 5.05
C ARG A 264 -6.60 8.81 4.23
N MET A 265 -5.43 8.83 4.85
CA MET A 265 -4.23 9.38 4.24
C MET A 265 -3.03 8.49 4.45
N PHE A 266 -2.15 8.43 3.45
CA PHE A 266 -0.85 7.78 3.52
C PHE A 266 0.27 8.81 3.41
N VAL A 267 1.32 8.63 4.20
CA VAL A 267 2.52 9.48 4.19
C VAL A 267 3.67 8.64 3.63
N TYR A 268 4.21 9.05 2.49
CA TYR A 268 5.35 8.43 1.82
C TYR A 268 6.55 9.38 1.83
N GLN A 269 7.78 8.87 1.67
CA GLN A 269 8.92 9.75 1.49
C GLN A 269 8.90 10.35 0.06
N TYR A 270 8.98 11.68 -0.04
CA TYR A 270 8.80 12.39 -1.31
C TYR A 270 9.87 12.06 -2.35
N GLN A 271 11.12 11.86 -1.93
CA GLN A 271 12.24 11.50 -2.81
C GLN A 271 11.97 10.24 -3.65
N HIS A 272 11.10 9.35 -3.15
CA HIS A 272 10.73 8.09 -3.78
C HIS A 272 9.57 8.23 -4.78
N THR A 273 9.00 9.42 -4.91
CA THR A 273 7.84 9.71 -5.76
C THR A 273 8.03 11.01 -6.56
N SER A 274 9.23 11.60 -6.53
CA SER A 274 9.46 12.99 -6.97
C SER A 274 9.35 13.18 -8.48
N ASN A 275 9.59 12.13 -9.26
CA ASN A 275 9.50 12.17 -10.73
C ASN A 275 8.12 11.72 -11.25
N GLY A 276 7.12 11.53 -10.39
CA GLY A 276 5.76 11.15 -10.80
C GLY A 276 5.64 9.69 -11.26
N THR A 277 4.59 9.39 -12.03
CA THR A 277 4.30 8.02 -12.47
C THR A 277 4.97 7.69 -13.81
N LEU A 278 5.24 6.41 -14.08
CA LEU A 278 5.71 5.95 -15.37
C LEU A 278 4.74 6.34 -16.50
N ARG A 279 3.43 6.29 -16.23
CA ARG A 279 2.38 6.73 -17.18
C ARG A 279 2.58 8.17 -17.63
N ASP A 280 2.88 9.08 -16.70
CA ASP A 280 3.03 10.51 -17.02
C ASP A 280 4.14 10.72 -18.04
N HIS A 281 5.22 9.92 -17.99
CA HIS A 281 6.31 9.99 -18.94
C HIS A 281 6.02 9.29 -20.26
N LEU A 282 5.20 8.24 -20.29
CA LEU A 282 4.87 7.54 -21.53
C LEU A 282 3.82 8.29 -22.37
N MET A 283 2.84 8.94 -21.73
CA MET A 283 1.68 9.53 -22.41
C MET A 283 1.90 10.99 -22.85
N GLN A 284 3.01 11.64 -22.48
CA GLN A 284 3.31 13.05 -22.80
C GLN A 284 3.83 13.30 -24.23
N GLY A 285 3.54 12.40 -25.18
CA GLY A 285 3.84 12.60 -26.60
C GLY A 285 2.93 13.64 -27.26
N GLY A 286 3.16 14.95 -27.03
CA GLY A 286 2.51 15.97 -27.86
C GLY A 286 2.69 17.46 -27.52
N SER A 287 2.83 17.87 -26.25
CA SER A 287 2.97 19.31 -25.93
C SER A 287 3.47 19.56 -24.51
N GLY A 288 4.70 20.06 -24.38
CA GLY A 288 5.13 20.91 -23.25
C GLY A 288 5.80 20.28 -22.03
N GLY A 289 5.98 18.96 -21.96
CA GLY A 289 6.68 18.29 -20.85
C GLY A 289 8.20 18.27 -21.02
N SER A 290 8.94 18.53 -19.94
CA SER A 290 10.41 18.43 -19.92
C SER A 290 10.88 17.04 -20.37
N ALA A 291 11.91 16.98 -21.21
CA ALA A 291 12.53 15.70 -21.61
C ALA A 291 12.95 14.90 -20.36
N SER A 292 12.56 13.64 -20.30
CA SER A 292 12.89 12.71 -19.22
C SER A 292 13.75 11.56 -19.75
N PRO A 293 14.53 10.87 -18.90
CA PRO A 293 15.24 9.65 -19.30
C PRO A 293 14.30 8.62 -19.94
N VAL A 294 13.09 8.45 -19.40
CA VAL A 294 12.09 7.50 -19.93
C VAL A 294 11.60 7.90 -21.33
N THR A 295 11.35 9.19 -21.59
CA THR A 295 10.95 9.64 -22.94
C THR A 295 12.08 9.59 -23.95
N SER A 296 13.34 9.70 -23.51
CA SER A 296 14.51 9.84 -24.38
C SER A 296 15.36 8.58 -24.58
N SER A 297 15.18 7.53 -23.76
CA SER A 297 16.08 6.37 -23.76
C SER A 297 15.37 5.03 -23.56
N TRP A 298 15.59 4.11 -24.51
CA TRP A 298 15.21 2.70 -24.37
C TRP A 298 15.84 2.04 -23.15
N LYS A 299 17.07 2.44 -22.78
CA LYS A 299 17.75 1.92 -21.58
C LYS A 299 16.98 2.27 -20.31
N ALA A 300 16.59 3.54 -20.16
CA ALA A 300 15.83 3.99 -18.99
C ALA A 300 14.45 3.32 -18.92
N ARG A 301 13.80 3.11 -20.08
CA ARG A 301 12.55 2.35 -20.18
C ARG A 301 12.69 0.91 -19.69
N VAL A 302 13.72 0.20 -20.14
CA VAL A 302 14.00 -1.18 -19.70
C VAL A 302 14.40 -1.24 -18.22
N GLN A 303 15.16 -0.26 -17.71
CA GLN A 303 15.49 -0.15 -16.28
C GLN A 303 14.25 0.05 -15.41
N ALA A 304 13.29 0.88 -15.85
CA ALA A 304 12.02 1.07 -15.15
C ALA A 304 11.20 -0.23 -15.12
N LEU A 305 11.10 -0.95 -16.24
CA LEU A 305 10.47 -2.27 -16.29
C LEU A 305 11.17 -3.26 -15.35
N LEU A 306 12.50 -3.29 -15.37
CA LEU A 306 13.27 -4.20 -14.54
C LEU A 306 13.01 -3.96 -13.05
N GLY A 307 13.14 -2.71 -12.58
CA GLY A 307 12.87 -2.38 -11.17
C GLY A 307 11.44 -2.72 -10.75
N ALA A 308 10.44 -2.40 -11.57
CA ALA A 308 9.06 -2.76 -11.29
C ALA A 308 8.86 -4.29 -11.25
N SER A 309 9.46 -5.04 -12.18
CA SER A 309 9.36 -6.51 -12.20
C SER A 309 10.01 -7.15 -10.98
N MET A 310 11.14 -6.61 -10.49
CA MET A 310 11.80 -7.08 -9.27
C MET A 310 10.90 -6.91 -8.04
N ALA A 311 10.18 -5.77 -7.95
CA ALA A 311 9.19 -5.57 -6.90
C ALA A 311 8.07 -6.60 -6.97
N VAL A 312 7.43 -6.77 -8.14
CA VAL A 312 6.31 -7.72 -8.28
C VAL A 312 6.77 -9.17 -8.02
N ASP A 313 7.96 -9.54 -8.47
CA ASP A 313 8.52 -10.86 -8.20
C ASP A 313 8.78 -11.08 -6.70
N HIS A 314 9.25 -10.04 -5.99
CA HIS A 314 9.37 -10.08 -4.54
C HIS A 314 8.00 -10.30 -3.85
N LEU A 315 6.93 -9.64 -4.31
CA LEU A 315 5.56 -9.87 -3.81
C LEU A 315 5.13 -11.33 -3.98
N HIS A 316 5.42 -11.92 -5.14
CA HIS A 316 5.01 -13.29 -5.50
C HIS A 316 5.82 -14.37 -4.78
N ARG A 317 7.09 -14.06 -4.44
CA ARG A 317 8.04 -14.96 -3.77
C ARG A 317 8.06 -14.83 -2.25
N ALA A 318 7.30 -13.91 -1.66
CA ALA A 318 7.25 -13.72 -0.21
C ALA A 318 7.01 -15.06 0.51
N ALA A 319 7.80 -15.33 1.56
CA ALA A 319 7.77 -16.58 2.32
C ALA A 319 6.61 -16.67 3.33
N GLY A 320 5.94 -15.53 3.58
CA GLY A 320 4.63 -15.42 4.24
C GLY A 320 3.51 -15.41 3.20
N PRO A 321 2.26 -15.01 3.52
CA PRO A 321 1.22 -15.02 2.51
C PRO A 321 1.70 -14.18 1.31
N ARG A 322 1.69 -14.80 0.13
CA ARG A 322 2.13 -14.12 -1.09
C ARG A 322 1.21 -12.93 -1.32
N ILE A 323 1.78 -11.86 -1.83
CA ILE A 323 1.02 -10.65 -2.14
C ILE A 323 0.70 -10.69 -3.63
N ILE A 324 -0.59 -10.65 -3.98
CA ILE A 324 -1.03 -10.38 -5.35
C ILE A 324 -1.49 -8.94 -5.40
N HIS A 325 -0.84 -8.13 -6.24
CA HIS A 325 -1.04 -6.68 -6.26
C HIS A 325 -2.39 -6.28 -6.86
N ARG A 326 -2.88 -6.97 -7.89
CA ARG A 326 -4.16 -6.76 -8.60
C ARG A 326 -4.33 -5.44 -9.33
N ASN A 327 -3.44 -4.47 -9.10
CA ASN A 327 -3.43 -3.17 -9.77
C ASN A 327 -2.05 -2.78 -10.34
N VAL A 328 -1.33 -3.74 -10.94
CA VAL A 328 -0.08 -3.45 -11.64
C VAL A 328 -0.38 -2.64 -12.91
N SER A 329 0.14 -1.42 -13.01
CA SER A 329 -0.12 -0.49 -14.12
C SER A 329 0.99 0.55 -14.22
N SER A 330 1.06 1.27 -15.34
CA SER A 330 2.01 2.39 -15.48
C SER A 330 1.71 3.55 -14.49
N SER A 331 0.49 3.65 -13.97
CA SER A 331 0.11 4.62 -12.93
C SER A 331 0.53 4.22 -11.52
N SER A 332 0.67 2.91 -11.25
CA SER A 332 1.11 2.40 -9.94
C SER A 332 2.63 2.27 -9.83
N ILE A 333 3.37 2.51 -10.91
CA ILE A 333 4.82 2.55 -10.94
C ILE A 333 5.28 4.01 -10.87
N LEU A 334 5.83 4.41 -9.73
CA LEU A 334 6.43 5.72 -9.49
C LEU A 334 7.90 5.71 -9.88
N LEU A 335 8.44 6.88 -10.17
CA LEU A 335 9.87 7.08 -10.41
C LEU A 335 10.44 7.95 -9.28
N ASP A 336 11.47 7.46 -8.63
CA ASP A 336 12.20 8.22 -7.60
C ASP A 336 13.17 9.23 -8.22
N GLU A 337 13.82 10.04 -7.39
CA GLU A 337 14.78 11.09 -7.81
C GLU A 337 15.90 10.57 -8.73
N SER A 338 16.25 9.28 -8.60
CA SER A 338 17.28 8.60 -9.39
C SER A 338 16.73 7.95 -10.66
N TRP A 339 15.43 8.11 -10.94
CA TRP A 339 14.68 7.44 -12.00
C TRP A 339 14.51 5.93 -11.82
N ALA A 340 14.70 5.43 -10.60
CA ALA A 340 14.40 4.04 -10.29
C ALA A 340 12.90 3.84 -10.07
N ALA A 341 12.38 2.73 -10.56
CA ALA A 341 10.97 2.38 -10.42
C ALA A 341 10.62 1.95 -9.01
N ARG A 342 9.46 2.41 -8.51
CA ARG A 342 8.87 2.04 -7.22
C ARG A 342 7.39 1.72 -7.36
N VAL A 343 7.01 0.49 -7.04
CA VAL A 343 5.62 0.04 -7.08
C VAL A 343 4.85 0.59 -5.88
N SER A 344 3.62 1.05 -6.13
CA SER A 344 2.68 1.67 -5.19
C SER A 344 1.24 1.22 -5.51
N GLY A 345 0.24 1.66 -4.76
CA GLY A 345 -1.17 1.42 -5.11
C GLY A 345 -1.65 0.02 -4.73
N PHE A 346 -1.35 -0.38 -3.49
CA PHE A 346 -1.67 -1.69 -2.94
C PHE A 346 -3.11 -1.83 -2.44
N GLY A 347 -3.98 -0.84 -2.68
CA GLY A 347 -5.35 -0.87 -2.17
C GLY A 347 -6.24 -1.98 -2.73
N ALA A 348 -5.82 -2.63 -3.83
CA ALA A 348 -6.50 -3.83 -4.35
C ALA A 348 -5.82 -5.14 -3.93
N ALA A 349 -4.68 -5.07 -3.23
CA ALA A 349 -3.84 -6.22 -2.98
C ALA A 349 -4.53 -7.26 -2.08
N VAL A 350 -4.14 -8.52 -2.26
CA VAL A 350 -4.61 -9.61 -1.41
C VAL A 350 -3.44 -10.44 -0.92
N LEU A 351 -3.55 -10.86 0.33
CA LEU A 351 -2.67 -11.85 0.95
C LEU A 351 -3.24 -13.23 0.64
N GLN A 352 -2.50 -14.00 -0.15
CA GLN A 352 -2.89 -15.35 -0.55
C GLN A 352 -1.99 -16.37 0.16
N GLU A 353 -2.57 -17.44 0.70
CA GLU A 353 -1.79 -18.59 1.15
C GLU A 353 -1.22 -19.35 -0.06
N PRO A 354 0.04 -19.83 -0.03
CA PRO A 354 0.64 -20.59 -1.11
C PRO A 354 -0.13 -21.89 -1.39
N THR A 355 -1.11 -21.82 -2.29
CA THR A 355 -1.95 -22.94 -2.72
C THR A 355 -1.79 -23.15 -4.22
N THR A 356 -2.09 -24.35 -4.70
CA THR A 356 -1.91 -24.76 -6.09
C THR A 356 -2.90 -24.13 -7.08
N GLY A 357 -3.83 -23.30 -6.60
CA GLY A 357 -4.87 -22.64 -7.41
C GLY A 357 -4.99 -21.14 -7.14
N GLY A 358 -5.75 -20.45 -7.99
CA GLY A 358 -6.11 -19.05 -7.75
C GLY A 358 -7.03 -18.89 -6.53
N GLN A 359 -7.00 -17.72 -5.91
CA GLN A 359 -7.89 -17.35 -4.82
C GLN A 359 -9.20 -16.78 -5.38
N LEU A 360 -10.33 -17.31 -4.94
CA LEU A 360 -11.63 -16.73 -5.27
C LEU A 360 -11.80 -15.43 -4.49
N VAL A 361 -12.05 -14.33 -5.21
CA VAL A 361 -12.32 -13.01 -4.61
C VAL A 361 -13.77 -12.58 -4.84
N GLY A 362 -14.31 -11.81 -3.90
CA GLY A 362 -15.69 -11.31 -3.97
C GLY A 362 -15.93 -10.38 -5.16
N GLU A 363 -14.92 -9.59 -5.54
CA GLU A 363 -14.98 -8.58 -6.58
C GLU A 363 -13.73 -8.58 -7.47
N VAL A 364 -13.91 -8.22 -8.74
CA VAL A 364 -12.81 -7.96 -9.67
C VAL A 364 -12.32 -6.53 -9.48
N ALA A 365 -11.05 -6.35 -9.14
CA ALA A 365 -10.42 -5.04 -9.00
C ALA A 365 -9.30 -4.86 -10.01
N GLY A 366 -8.97 -3.61 -10.34
CA GLY A 366 -7.92 -3.24 -11.28
C GLY A 366 -8.40 -2.26 -12.35
N LEU A 367 -7.45 -1.69 -13.09
CA LEU A 367 -7.73 -0.71 -14.14
C LEU A 367 -8.07 -1.40 -15.47
N PHE A 368 -9.12 -0.91 -16.15
CA PHE A 368 -9.48 -1.39 -17.48
C PHE A 368 -8.29 -1.30 -18.45
N GLY A 369 -8.14 -2.32 -19.31
CA GLY A 369 -6.96 -2.51 -20.16
C GLY A 369 -5.86 -3.38 -19.52
N TYR A 370 -5.74 -3.38 -18.18
CA TYR A 370 -4.76 -4.21 -17.45
C TYR A 370 -5.34 -5.47 -16.83
N ILE A 371 -6.66 -5.51 -16.60
CA ILE A 371 -7.34 -6.64 -15.95
C ILE A 371 -7.19 -7.89 -16.83
N ASP A 372 -6.57 -8.92 -16.26
CA ASP A 372 -6.51 -10.26 -16.83
C ASP A 372 -7.91 -10.77 -17.22
N PRO A 373 -8.16 -11.10 -18.50
CA PRO A 373 -9.45 -11.57 -18.98
C PRO A 373 -9.95 -12.81 -18.23
N GLU A 374 -9.05 -13.71 -17.84
CA GLU A 374 -9.42 -14.94 -17.14
C GLU A 374 -9.79 -14.66 -15.69
N TYR A 375 -9.02 -13.81 -15.01
CA TYR A 375 -9.36 -13.29 -13.68
C TYR A 375 -10.73 -12.57 -13.71
N ARG A 376 -10.97 -11.73 -14.71
CA ARG A 376 -12.24 -11.01 -14.88
C ARG A 376 -13.43 -11.98 -14.99
N ARG A 377 -13.24 -13.07 -15.74
CA ARG A 377 -14.27 -14.07 -16.01
C ARG A 377 -14.52 -15.00 -14.82
N THR A 378 -13.46 -15.45 -14.17
CA THR A 378 -13.51 -16.51 -13.14
C THR A 378 -13.55 -15.99 -11.71
N ARG A 379 -13.12 -14.73 -11.49
CA ARG A 379 -12.79 -14.16 -10.18
C ARG A 379 -11.72 -14.94 -9.40
N LEU A 380 -10.95 -15.79 -10.08
CA LEU A 380 -9.81 -16.47 -9.51
C LEU A 380 -8.57 -15.62 -9.76
N VAL A 381 -8.10 -14.95 -8.71
CA VAL A 381 -6.87 -14.16 -8.78
C VAL A 381 -5.66 -15.04 -8.50
N SER A 382 -4.57 -14.83 -9.23
CA SER A 382 -3.30 -15.52 -9.00
C SER A 382 -2.13 -14.60 -9.32
N THR A 383 -0.90 -15.05 -9.06
CA THR A 383 0.32 -14.35 -9.52
C THR A 383 0.32 -14.14 -11.04
N ALA A 384 -0.28 -15.05 -11.80
CA ALA A 384 -0.40 -14.94 -13.25
C ALA A 384 -1.31 -13.78 -13.69
N SER A 385 -2.20 -13.29 -12.83
CA SER A 385 -3.02 -12.11 -13.09
C SER A 385 -2.17 -10.83 -13.07
N ASP A 386 -1.26 -10.69 -12.10
CA ASP A 386 -0.28 -9.60 -12.07
C ASP A 386 0.70 -9.69 -13.25
N VAL A 387 1.11 -10.91 -13.65
CA VAL A 387 1.96 -11.13 -14.83
C VAL A 387 1.30 -10.60 -16.10
N TYR A 388 0.01 -10.86 -16.29
CA TYR A 388 -0.74 -10.31 -17.42
C TYR A 388 -0.74 -8.79 -17.40
N SER A 389 -1.09 -8.19 -16.27
CA SER A 389 -1.12 -6.72 -16.12
C SER A 389 0.25 -6.10 -16.38
N PHE A 390 1.34 -6.74 -15.92
CA PHE A 390 2.71 -6.32 -16.23
C PHE A 390 3.07 -6.47 -17.72
N GLY A 391 2.53 -7.48 -18.41
CA GLY A 391 2.61 -7.61 -19.87
C GLY A 391 2.06 -6.40 -20.60
N VAL A 392 0.93 -5.85 -20.12
CA VAL A 392 0.36 -4.61 -20.67
C VAL A 392 1.28 -3.41 -20.41
N VAL A 393 1.87 -3.30 -19.22
CA VAL A 393 2.86 -2.24 -18.92
C VAL A 393 4.06 -2.31 -19.86
N MET A 394 4.58 -3.51 -20.16
CA MET A 394 5.65 -3.67 -21.15
C MET A 394 5.23 -3.17 -22.54
N LEU A 395 4.00 -3.43 -22.96
CA LEU A 395 3.48 -2.89 -24.22
C LEU A 395 3.34 -1.37 -24.19
N GLU A 396 2.88 -0.77 -23.10
CA GLU A 396 2.83 0.70 -22.99
C GLU A 396 4.23 1.31 -23.14
N VAL A 397 5.24 0.71 -22.49
CA VAL A 397 6.63 1.16 -22.56
C VAL A 397 7.21 1.03 -23.98
N LEU A 398 6.85 -0.02 -24.72
CA LEU A 398 7.28 -0.21 -26.10
C LEU A 398 6.57 0.73 -27.08
N THR A 399 5.29 1.01 -26.86
CA THR A 399 4.43 1.64 -27.87
C THR A 399 4.09 3.10 -27.58
N GLY A 400 4.32 3.59 -26.36
CA GLY A 400 3.92 4.92 -25.92
C GLY A 400 2.40 5.16 -25.98
N ARG A 401 1.58 4.08 -26.06
CA ARG A 401 0.13 4.14 -26.20
C ARG A 401 -0.59 3.83 -24.90
N PRO A 402 -1.80 4.38 -24.68
CA PRO A 402 -2.63 4.02 -23.54
C PRO A 402 -3.02 2.54 -23.54
N PRO A 403 -3.28 1.94 -22.36
CA PRO A 403 -3.61 0.52 -22.21
C PRO A 403 -4.95 0.15 -22.89
N SER A 404 -5.79 1.14 -23.14
CA SER A 404 -7.05 1.04 -23.86
C SER A 404 -7.46 2.39 -24.41
N TRP A 405 -8.27 2.39 -25.48
CA TRP A 405 -8.89 3.58 -26.03
C TRP A 405 -10.30 3.25 -26.54
N GLU A 406 -11.12 4.29 -26.71
CA GLU A 406 -12.44 4.15 -27.31
C GLU A 406 -12.32 4.27 -28.84
N GLU A 407 -12.79 3.25 -29.56
CA GLU A 407 -12.87 3.27 -31.01
C GLU A 407 -14.25 2.77 -31.44
N GLY A 408 -15.12 3.70 -31.82
CA GLY A 408 -16.51 3.38 -32.12
C GLY A 408 -17.31 2.97 -30.88
N LYS A 409 -17.94 1.80 -30.90
CA LYS A 409 -18.79 1.29 -29.80
C LYS A 409 -18.10 0.30 -28.88
N ASP A 410 -16.95 -0.24 -29.30
CA ASP A 410 -16.26 -1.30 -28.55
C ASP A 410 -14.91 -0.79 -28.05
N PRO A 411 -14.63 -0.84 -26.75
CA PRO A 411 -13.35 -0.41 -26.22
C PRO A 411 -12.23 -1.34 -26.70
N GLN A 412 -11.19 -0.75 -27.27
CA GLN A 412 -10.00 -1.48 -27.72
C GLN A 412 -8.99 -1.59 -26.58
N THR A 413 -8.19 -2.66 -26.60
CA THR A 413 -7.12 -2.89 -25.63
C THR A 413 -5.77 -2.91 -26.33
N LEU A 414 -4.75 -2.38 -25.67
CA LEU A 414 -3.39 -2.39 -26.18
C LEU A 414 -2.88 -3.82 -26.38
N ALA A 415 -3.25 -4.73 -25.46
CA ALA A 415 -2.94 -6.15 -25.59
C ALA A 415 -3.53 -6.76 -26.87
N GLY A 416 -4.81 -6.49 -27.17
CA GLY A 416 -5.47 -6.98 -28.39
C GLY A 416 -4.92 -6.39 -29.68
N PHE A 417 -4.38 -5.17 -29.63
CA PHE A 417 -3.77 -4.50 -30.78
C PHE A 417 -2.32 -4.92 -31.02
N ALA A 418 -1.45 -4.82 -30.02
CA ALA A 418 0.00 -4.95 -30.22
C ALA A 418 0.49 -6.40 -30.17
N ALA A 419 -0.11 -7.26 -29.33
CA ALA A 419 0.37 -8.64 -29.18
C ALA A 419 0.33 -9.44 -30.50
N PRO A 420 -0.75 -9.40 -31.32
CA PRO A 420 -0.78 -10.11 -32.60
C PRO A 420 0.25 -9.60 -33.61
N ILE A 421 0.55 -8.30 -33.60
CA ILE A 421 1.55 -7.68 -34.49
C ILE A 421 2.97 -8.14 -34.10
N ILE A 422 3.26 -8.16 -32.80
CA ILE A 422 4.53 -8.64 -32.25
C ILE A 422 4.73 -10.13 -32.53
N GLU A 423 3.70 -10.95 -32.31
CA GLU A 423 3.73 -12.40 -32.62
C GLU A 423 3.89 -12.66 -34.12
N GLY A 424 3.38 -11.76 -34.97
CA GLY A 424 3.62 -11.75 -36.41
C GLY A 424 5.02 -11.32 -36.85
N GLY A 425 5.89 -10.91 -35.92
CA GLY A 425 7.27 -10.51 -36.17
C GLY A 425 7.46 -9.05 -36.61
N ASP A 426 6.42 -8.21 -36.49
CA ASP A 426 6.46 -6.80 -36.90
C ASP A 426 6.53 -5.85 -35.70
N LEU A 427 7.50 -6.07 -34.80
CA LEU A 427 7.72 -5.16 -33.66
C LEU A 427 7.95 -3.71 -34.12
N GLY A 428 8.61 -3.52 -35.27
CA GLY A 428 8.98 -2.19 -35.76
C GLY A 428 7.81 -1.26 -36.04
N SER A 429 6.60 -1.78 -36.30
CA SER A 429 5.41 -0.97 -36.57
C SER A 429 4.68 -0.48 -35.32
N VAL A 430 4.94 -1.09 -34.15
CA VAL A 430 4.30 -0.72 -32.88
C VAL A 430 5.14 0.21 -32.02
N LEU A 431 6.47 0.27 -32.23
CA LEU A 431 7.37 1.13 -31.45
C LEU A 431 7.09 2.61 -31.68
N ASP A 432 7.08 3.40 -30.61
CA ASP A 432 6.88 4.86 -30.69
C ASP A 432 8.10 5.62 -31.22
N CYS A 433 9.29 5.09 -31.03
CA CYS A 433 10.54 5.66 -31.52
C CYS A 433 11.45 4.60 -32.13
N ARG A 434 12.29 5.00 -33.10
CA ARG A 434 13.14 4.03 -33.81
C ARG A 434 14.36 3.63 -32.95
N PRO A 435 14.54 2.32 -32.66
CA PRO A 435 15.73 1.85 -31.98
C PRO A 435 16.93 1.73 -32.94
N SER A 436 18.14 1.76 -32.39
CA SER A 436 19.33 1.25 -33.10
C SER A 436 19.26 -0.27 -33.30
N PRO A 437 20.08 -0.88 -34.18
CA PRO A 437 20.05 -2.33 -34.41
C PRO A 437 20.25 -3.17 -33.14
N VAL A 438 21.15 -2.75 -32.23
CA VAL A 438 21.39 -3.48 -30.98
C VAL A 438 20.24 -3.30 -29.99
N GLN A 439 19.68 -2.08 -29.90
CA GLN A 439 18.47 -1.85 -29.13
C GLN A 439 17.30 -2.67 -29.67
N MET A 440 17.18 -2.83 -31.00
CA MET A 440 16.12 -3.65 -31.61
C MET A 440 16.18 -5.11 -31.14
N GLU A 441 17.36 -5.69 -30.99
CA GLU A 441 17.53 -7.05 -30.45
C GLU A 441 17.03 -7.14 -29.00
N ALA A 442 17.43 -6.19 -28.15
CA ALA A 442 16.94 -6.09 -26.78
C ALA A 442 15.41 -5.91 -26.71
N LEU A 443 14.86 -5.02 -27.52
CA LEU A 443 13.42 -4.75 -27.55
C LEU A 443 12.62 -5.93 -28.10
N ASN A 444 13.17 -6.74 -29.01
CA ASN A 444 12.56 -8.00 -29.41
C ASN A 444 12.41 -8.97 -28.24
N LEU A 445 13.41 -9.05 -27.35
CA LEU A 445 13.32 -9.87 -26.15
C LEU A 445 12.25 -9.33 -25.17
N VAL A 446 12.18 -8.01 -24.99
CA VAL A 446 11.12 -7.37 -24.17
C VAL A 446 9.74 -7.65 -24.77
N ALA A 447 9.57 -7.47 -26.09
CA ALA A 447 8.31 -7.69 -26.79
C ALA A 447 7.87 -9.16 -26.76
N TYR A 448 8.79 -10.09 -26.95
CA TYR A 448 8.55 -11.52 -26.80
C TYR A 448 8.07 -11.85 -25.38
N THR A 449 8.73 -11.29 -24.37
CA THR A 449 8.36 -11.47 -22.97
C THR A 449 6.97 -10.90 -22.69
N ALA A 450 6.66 -9.72 -23.22
CA ALA A 450 5.33 -9.10 -23.14
C ALA A 450 4.24 -9.97 -23.74
N ALA A 451 4.42 -10.49 -24.96
CA ALA A 451 3.47 -11.38 -25.62
C ALA A 451 3.22 -12.67 -24.79
N ARG A 452 4.28 -13.27 -24.25
CA ARG A 452 4.20 -14.44 -23.36
C ARG A 452 3.42 -14.17 -22.07
N CYS A 453 3.56 -12.98 -21.47
CA CYS A 453 2.80 -12.58 -20.29
C CYS A 453 1.29 -12.44 -20.58
N LEU A 454 0.92 -12.15 -21.83
CA LEU A 454 -0.45 -11.87 -22.26
C LEU A 454 -1.20 -13.13 -22.74
N TRP A 455 -0.60 -14.31 -22.63
CA TRP A 455 -1.24 -15.55 -23.08
C TRP A 455 -2.57 -15.82 -22.36
N PRO A 456 -3.57 -16.38 -23.07
CA PRO A 456 -4.93 -16.53 -22.52
C PRO A 456 -4.98 -17.39 -21.26
N GLN A 457 -4.17 -18.45 -21.22
CA GLN A 457 -4.15 -19.43 -20.15
C GLN A 457 -3.13 -19.03 -19.06
N PRO A 458 -3.55 -18.85 -17.80
CA PRO A 458 -2.67 -18.43 -16.72
C PRO A 458 -1.44 -19.33 -16.51
N GLN A 459 -1.60 -20.64 -16.70
CA GLN A 459 -0.53 -21.64 -16.54
C GLN A 459 0.57 -21.57 -17.61
N ASP A 460 0.29 -20.95 -18.75
CA ASP A 460 1.26 -20.86 -19.85
C ASP A 460 2.09 -19.55 -19.77
N ARG A 461 1.67 -18.62 -18.91
CA ARG A 461 2.37 -17.36 -18.64
C ARG A 461 3.65 -17.63 -17.83
N PRO A 462 4.74 -16.87 -18.07
CA PRO A 462 5.97 -17.02 -17.31
C PRO A 462 5.77 -16.63 -15.84
N ALA A 463 6.59 -17.17 -14.93
CA ALA A 463 6.70 -16.62 -13.59
C ALA A 463 7.36 -15.23 -13.66
N MET A 464 7.06 -14.34 -12.71
CA MET A 464 7.64 -12.99 -12.71
C MET A 464 9.19 -13.04 -12.64
N SER A 465 9.76 -14.02 -11.92
CA SER A 465 11.22 -14.27 -11.95
C SER A 465 11.79 -14.53 -13.34
N ASN A 466 11.07 -15.20 -14.25
CA ASN A 466 11.51 -15.35 -15.64
C ASN A 466 11.44 -14.03 -16.40
N VAL A 467 10.44 -13.19 -16.11
CA VAL A 467 10.32 -11.84 -16.69
C VAL A 467 11.50 -10.97 -16.26
N VAL A 468 11.88 -11.01 -14.97
CA VAL A 468 13.07 -10.32 -14.44
C VAL A 468 14.32 -10.75 -15.22
N THR A 469 14.57 -12.06 -15.34
CA THR A 469 15.75 -12.58 -16.07
C THR A 469 15.80 -12.10 -17.52
N ASN A 470 14.66 -12.07 -18.22
CA ASN A 470 14.60 -11.60 -19.61
C ASN A 470 14.86 -10.09 -19.71
N LEU A 471 14.38 -9.29 -18.75
CA LEU A 471 14.63 -7.85 -18.70
C LEU A 471 16.09 -7.53 -18.35
N GLU A 472 16.73 -8.31 -17.46
CA GLU A 472 18.17 -8.21 -17.20
C GLU A 472 19.00 -8.49 -18.45
N ALA A 473 18.65 -9.55 -19.19
CA ALA A 473 19.30 -9.89 -20.45
C ALA A 473 19.11 -8.79 -21.51
N ALA A 474 17.90 -8.24 -21.64
CA ALA A 474 17.62 -7.12 -22.55
C ALA A 474 18.44 -5.87 -22.18
N LEU A 475 18.55 -5.56 -20.88
CA LEU A 475 19.36 -4.43 -20.42
C LEU A 475 20.86 -4.66 -20.72
N GLY A 476 21.36 -5.87 -20.50
CA GLY A 476 22.74 -6.24 -20.81
C GLY A 476 23.08 -6.08 -22.31
N LEU A 477 22.15 -6.39 -23.21
CA LEU A 477 22.31 -6.15 -24.64
C LEU A 477 22.45 -4.65 -24.94
N ILE A 478 21.62 -3.80 -24.32
CA ILE A 478 21.70 -2.34 -24.50
C ILE A 478 23.02 -1.80 -23.95
N ASP A 479 23.45 -2.22 -22.76
CA ASP A 479 24.69 -1.77 -22.12
C ASP A 479 25.94 -2.16 -22.91
N SER A 480 25.95 -3.34 -23.53
CA SER A 480 27.06 -3.80 -24.36
C SER A 480 27.26 -2.96 -25.63
N SER A 481 26.26 -2.17 -26.02
CA SER A 481 26.25 -1.32 -27.22
C SER A 481 26.70 0.12 -26.97
N GLU A 482 26.67 0.58 -25.71
CA GLU A 482 27.09 1.94 -25.37
C GLU A 482 28.63 2.01 -25.29
N PRO A 483 29.28 2.99 -25.96
CA PRO A 483 30.72 3.17 -25.81
C PRO A 483 31.03 3.47 -24.35
N LYS A 484 31.93 2.69 -23.74
CA LYS A 484 32.44 2.95 -22.38
C LYS A 484 32.95 4.38 -22.33
N ARG A 485 32.26 5.27 -21.61
CA ARG A 485 32.77 6.61 -21.32
C ARG A 485 33.99 6.43 -20.42
N HIS A 486 35.17 6.66 -20.99
CA HIS A 486 36.46 6.63 -20.30
C HIS A 486 36.69 7.90 -19.48
#